data_AF-A0A6N6KET1-F1
#
_entry.id   AF-A0A6N6KET1-F1
#
_cell.length_a   1.000
_cell.length_b   1.000
_cell.length_c   1.000
_cell.angle_alpha   90.00
_cell.angle_beta   90.00
_cell.angle_gamma   90.00
#
_symmetry.space_group_name_H-M   'P 1'
#
loop_
_entity.id
_entity.type
_entity.pdbx_description
1 polymer ?
#
loop_
_entity_poly.entity_id
_entity_poly.type
_entity_poly.pdbx_seq_one_letter_code
_entity_poly.pdbx_strand_id
1 'polypeptide(L)'
;MRNGDRFISSFFSFEKIHKQRIEHSKSGLYLSGSFFWAKDMILIDNCNRSSIKKVIEELIDEGNFINAFRRIGNFHSNNIDHD
;
A
#
# COMPACT_ATOMS: atom_id res chain seq x y z
N MET A 1 -16.82 6.59 2.32
CA MET A 1 -15.81 7.03 3.30
C MET A 1 -16.44 8.06 4.22
N ARG A 2 -16.13 8.05 5.53
CA ARG A 2 -16.60 9.10 6.46
C ARG A 2 -15.50 10.12 6.69
N ASN A 3 -15.88 11.35 7.03
CA ASN A 3 -14.91 12.37 7.46
C ASN A 3 -14.07 11.83 8.62
N GLY A 4 -12.75 11.93 8.46
CA GLY A 4 -11.77 11.47 9.44
C GLY A 4 -11.38 9.99 9.38
N ASP A 5 -11.94 9.17 8.47
CA ASP A 5 -11.43 7.81 8.27
C ASP A 5 -9.98 7.83 7.75
N ARG A 6 -9.13 6.98 8.31
CA ARG A 6 -7.73 6.83 7.91
C ARG A 6 -7.51 5.49 7.24
N PHE A 7 -6.72 5.51 6.18
CA PHE A 7 -6.42 4.35 5.35
C PHE A 7 -4.92 4.25 5.09
N ILE A 8 -4.43 3.03 4.85
CA ILE A 8 -3.03 2.76 4.54
C ILE A 8 -2.92 1.74 3.41
N SER A 9 -1.93 1.93 2.54
CA SER A 9 -1.48 1.01 1.50
C SER A 9 0.01 1.24 1.25
N SER A 10 0.70 0.21 0.77
CA SER A 10 2.12 0.28 0.39
C SER A 10 2.23 0.41 -1.12
N PHE A 11 2.91 1.46 -1.60
CA PHE A 11 3.17 1.66 -3.02
C PHE A 11 4.61 1.23 -3.36
N PHE A 12 4.75 0.36 -4.35
CA PHE A 12 6.05 -0.04 -4.88
C PHE A 12 6.10 0.20 -6.38
N SER A 13 7.23 0.70 -6.87
CA SER A 13 7.43 0.75 -8.31
C SER A 13 7.75 -0.62 -8.87
N PHE A 14 7.32 -0.90 -10.10
CA PHE A 14 7.74 -2.12 -10.81
C PHE A 14 9.27 -2.22 -10.87
N GLU A 15 9.95 -1.09 -11.13
CA GLU A 15 11.41 -1.01 -11.14
C GLU A 15 12.02 -1.42 -9.78
N LYS A 16 11.42 -0.98 -8.66
CA LYS A 16 11.91 -1.31 -7.32
C LYS A 16 11.78 -2.81 -7.03
N ILE A 17 10.64 -3.42 -7.39
CA ILE A 17 10.43 -4.87 -7.25
C ILE A 17 11.42 -5.65 -8.11
N HIS A 18 11.67 -5.20 -9.34
CA HIS A 18 12.63 -5.83 -10.23
C HIS A 18 14.05 -5.81 -9.65
N LYS A 19 14.49 -4.65 -9.15
CA LYS A 19 15.80 -4.51 -8.47
C LYS A 19 15.90 -5.43 -7.25
N GLN A 20 14.88 -5.44 -6.40
CA GLN A 20 14.84 -6.32 -5.23
C GLN A 20 14.89 -7.80 -5.62
N ARG A 21 14.19 -8.22 -6.67
CA ARG A 21 14.26 -9.60 -7.17
C ARG A 21 15.68 -10.00 -7.57
N ILE A 22 16.42 -9.12 -8.26
CA ILE A 22 17.81 -9.38 -8.65
C ILE A 22 18.74 -9.44 -7.43
N GLU A 23 18.51 -8.60 -6.43
CA GLU A 23 19.27 -8.64 -5.17
C GLU A 23 18.97 -9.93 -4.39
N HIS A 24 17.69 -10.31 -4.30
CA HIS A 24 17.23 -11.51 -3.63
C HIS A 24 17.72 -12.80 -4.30
N SER A 25 17.85 -12.82 -5.64
CA SER A 25 18.44 -13.96 -6.33
C SER A 25 19.92 -14.18 -5.99
N LYS A 26 20.63 -13.12 -5.56
CA LYS A 26 22.03 -13.20 -5.12
C LYS A 26 22.15 -13.56 -3.64
N SER A 27 21.22 -13.10 -2.80
CA SER A 27 21.27 -13.30 -1.34
C SER A 27 20.53 -14.54 -0.85
N GLY A 28 19.70 -15.17 -1.69
CA GLY A 28 18.86 -16.30 -1.32
C GLY A 28 17.55 -15.93 -0.61
N LEU A 29 17.33 -14.63 -0.32
CA LEU A 29 16.10 -14.15 0.29
C LEU A 29 14.88 -14.38 -0.63
N TYR A 30 13.70 -14.53 -0.02
CA TYR A 30 12.44 -14.75 -0.72
C TYR A 30 12.50 -15.87 -1.78
N LEU A 31 13.07 -17.02 -1.40
CA LEU A 31 13.31 -18.15 -2.30
C LEU A 31 14.10 -17.70 -3.54
N SER A 32 15.24 -17.05 -3.32
CA SER A 32 16.10 -16.48 -4.36
C SER A 32 15.34 -15.53 -5.31
N GLY A 33 14.44 -14.70 -4.77
CA GLY A 33 13.64 -13.74 -5.53
C GLY A 33 12.49 -14.37 -6.34
N SER A 34 12.07 -15.59 -6.01
CA SER A 34 10.93 -16.24 -6.69
C SER A 34 9.57 -15.65 -6.30
N PHE A 35 9.50 -14.93 -5.17
CA PHE A 35 8.31 -14.22 -4.76
C PHE A 35 8.66 -12.93 -4.01
N PHE A 36 7.66 -12.06 -3.86
CA PHE A 36 7.68 -10.91 -2.97
C PHE A 36 6.26 -10.73 -2.44
N TRP A 37 6.12 -10.36 -1.17
CA TRP A 37 4.82 -10.07 -0.59
C TRP A 37 4.90 -8.86 0.32
N ALA A 38 3.86 -8.05 0.29
CA ALA A 38 3.63 -6.97 1.22
C ALA A 38 2.12 -6.85 1.47
N LYS A 39 1.75 -6.38 2.67
CA LYS A 39 0.36 -6.16 3.02
C LYS A 39 -0.16 -4.89 2.34
N ASP A 40 -1.39 -4.94 1.84
CA ASP A 40 -2.10 -3.80 1.24
C ASP A 40 -1.27 -3.14 0.12
N MET A 41 -0.74 -3.94 -0.81
CA MET A 41 0.26 -3.50 -1.79
C MET A 41 -0.35 -3.07 -3.12
N ILE A 42 0.13 -1.94 -3.66
CA ILE A 42 -0.17 -1.45 -5.01
C ILE A 42 1.15 -1.30 -5.77
N LEU A 43 1.20 -1.87 -6.98
CA LEU A 43 2.31 -1.67 -7.91
C LEU A 43 2.00 -0.52 -8.85
N ILE A 44 2.95 0.40 -8.99
CA ILE A 44 2.82 1.61 -9.81
C ILE A 44 4.07 1.81 -10.66
N ASP A 45 4.01 2.62 -11.71
CA ASP A 45 5.21 2.92 -12.51
C ASP A 45 6.19 3.83 -11.73
N ASN A 46 5.68 4.91 -11.14
CA ASN A 46 6.48 5.87 -10.38
C ASN A 46 5.84 6.22 -9.03
N CYS A 47 6.58 6.06 -7.93
CA CYS A 47 6.11 6.39 -6.57
C CYS A 47 6.21 7.89 -6.21
N ASN A 48 6.05 8.78 -7.18
CA ASN A 48 5.94 10.21 -6.90
C ASN A 48 4.52 10.58 -6.43
N ARG A 49 4.38 11.72 -5.74
CA ARG A 49 3.11 12.18 -5.17
C ARG A 49 1.98 12.31 -6.20
N SER A 50 2.28 12.79 -7.40
CA SER A 50 1.29 13.01 -8.46
C SER A 50 0.74 11.67 -8.99
N SER A 51 1.63 10.72 -9.27
CA SER A 51 1.27 9.37 -9.69
C SER A 51 0.46 8.63 -8.63
N ILE A 52 0.87 8.70 -7.36
CA ILE A 52 0.11 8.11 -6.25
C ILE A 52 -1.30 8.71 -6.17
N LYS A 53 -1.43 10.05 -6.30
CA LYS A 53 -2.75 10.70 -6.25
C LYS A 53 -3.67 10.21 -7.37
N LYS A 54 -3.16 10.11 -8.61
CA LYS A 54 -3.93 9.61 -9.75
C LYS A 54 -4.41 8.18 -9.54
N VAL A 55 -3.56 7.30 -9.00
CA VAL A 55 -3.97 5.93 -8.68
C VAL A 55 -5.03 5.89 -7.60
N ILE A 56 -4.93 6.75 -6.58
CA ILE A 56 -5.97 6.86 -5.54
C ILE A 56 -7.30 7.33 -6.16
N GLU A 57 -7.27 8.34 -7.02
CA GLU A 57 -8.46 8.85 -7.73
C GLU A 57 -9.11 7.75 -8.58
N GLU A 58 -8.33 7.06 -9.40
CA GLU A 58 -8.81 5.92 -10.22
C GLU A 58 -9.48 4.84 -9.35
N LEU A 59 -8.83 4.42 -8.25
CA LEU A 59 -9.38 3.40 -7.36
C LEU A 59 -10.67 3.86 -6.65
N ILE A 60 -10.81 5.16 -6.39
CA ILE A 60 -12.06 5.72 -5.84
C ILE A 60 -13.15 5.68 -6.90
N ASP A 61 -12.84 6.12 -8.12
CA ASP A 61 -13.78 6.21 -9.23
C ASP A 61 -14.28 4.83 -9.67
N GLU A 62 -13.41 3.81 -9.65
CA GLU A 62 -13.77 2.42 -9.90
C GLU A 62 -14.48 1.73 -8.71
N GLY A 63 -14.54 2.37 -7.54
CA GLY A 63 -15.08 1.77 -6.31
C GLY A 63 -14.19 0.71 -5.66
N ASN A 64 -12.93 0.58 -6.11
CA ASN A 64 -11.96 -0.41 -5.64
C ASN A 64 -11.10 0.05 -4.45
N PHE A 65 -11.23 1.31 -4.04
CA PHE A 65 -10.40 1.90 -2.98
C PHE A 65 -10.39 1.08 -1.68
N ILE A 66 -11.55 0.60 -1.22
CA ILE A 66 -11.68 -0.16 0.05
C ILE A 66 -11.03 -1.55 -0.04
N ASN A 67 -10.87 -2.10 -1.23
CA ASN A 67 -10.20 -3.38 -1.44
C ASN A 67 -8.67 -3.21 -1.48
N ALA A 68 -8.19 -2.08 -2.02
CA ALA A 68 -6.77 -1.79 -2.15
C ALA A 68 -6.14 -1.19 -0.87
N PHE A 69 -6.95 -0.51 -0.05
CA PHE A 69 -6.50 0.16 1.18
C PHE A 69 -7.11 -0.45 2.43
N ARG A 70 -6.28 -0.67 3.46
CA ARG A 70 -6.77 -1.05 4.77
C ARG A 70 -7.11 0.17 5.61
N ARG A 71 -8.30 0.15 6.24
CA ARG A 71 -8.70 1.16 7.23
C ARG A 71 -7.90 0.98 8.53
N ILE A 72 -7.39 2.08 9.08
CA ILE A 72 -6.57 2.10 10.32
C ILE A 72 -7.20 2.92 11.45
N GLY A 73 -8.48 3.26 11.33
CA GLY A 73 -9.26 3.96 12.35
C GLY A 73 -9.94 5.22 11.82
N ASN A 74 -10.47 6.01 12.75
CA ASN A 74 -11.07 7.33 12.49
C ASN A 74 -10.47 8.33 13.49
N PHE A 75 -10.41 9.61 13.16
CA PHE A 75 -9.93 10.67 14.06
C PHE A 75 -10.77 10.85 15.35
N HIS A 76 -11.91 10.16 15.51
CA HIS A 76 -12.71 10.21 16.74
C HIS A 76 -12.51 8.98 17.63
N SER A 77 -11.54 9.04 18.54
CA SER A 77 -11.53 8.22 19.77
C SER A 77 -10.61 8.85 20.82
N ASN A 78 -11.19 9.70 21.68
CA ASN A 78 -10.77 9.86 23.07
C ASN A 78 -12.05 9.77 23.92
N ASN A 79 -12.53 8.55 24.15
CA ASN A 79 -13.21 8.24 25.40
C ASN A 79 -12.34 7.18 26.05
N ILE A 80 -11.69 7.58 27.13
CA ILE A 80 -10.94 6.72 28.03
C ILE A 80 -12.01 5.92 28.76
N ASP A 81 -12.14 4.64 28.46
CA ASP A 81 -12.84 3.71 29.34
C ASP A 81 -12.00 3.59 30.60
N HIS A 82 -12.50 4.13 31.71
CA HIS A 82 -11.97 3.86 33.04
C HIS A 82 -12.48 2.49 33.49
N ASP A 83 -11.54 1.61 33.81
CA ASP A 83 -11.75 0.34 34.54
C ASP A 83 -12.53 0.54 35.85
#